data_AF-R0CJX8-F1
#
_entry.id   AF-R0CJX8-F1
#
_cell.length_a   1.000
_cell.length_b   1.000
_cell.length_c   1.000
_cell.angle_alpha   90.00
_cell.angle_beta   90.00
_cell.angle_gamma   90.00
#
_symmetry.space_group_name_H-M   'P 1'
#
loop_
_entity.id
_entity.type
_entity.pdbx_description
1 polymer ?
#
loop_
_entity_poly.entity_id
_entity_poly.type
_entity_poly.pdbx_seq_one_letter_code
_entity_poly.pdbx_strand_id
1 'polypeptide(L)' 'MRIELNHTIVWCRDKQKSTRFLRDILDLPEPIPFGQMLVVPLSNG' A
#
# COMPACT_ATOMS: atom_id res chain seq x y z
N MET A 1 -1.34 24.38 -7.18
CA MET A 1 -2.10 23.13 -6.95
C MET A 1 -1.69 22.14 -8.02
N ARG A 2 -0.92 21.10 -7.65
CA ARG A 2 -0.54 20.03 -8.58
C ARG A 2 -1.47 18.85 -8.29
N ILE A 3 -2.17 18.37 -9.30
CA ILE A 3 -3.08 17.23 -9.17
C ILE A 3 -2.23 15.97 -9.34
N GLU A 4 -2.31 15.06 -8.38
CA GLU A 4 -1.60 13.79 -8.40
C GLU A 4 -2.48 12.66 -7.86
N LEU A 5 -2.22 11.44 -8.32
CA LEU A 5 -2.76 10.24 -7.71
C LEU A 5 -1.91 9.91 -6.48
N ASN A 6 -2.36 10.36 -5.32
CA ASN A 6 -1.62 10.17 -4.08
C ASN A 6 -1.85 8.77 -3.47
N HIS A 7 -3.03 8.18 -3.63
CA HIS A 7 -3.32 6.83 -3.14
C HIS A 7 -4.52 6.21 -3.86
N THR A 8 -4.63 4.89 -3.77
CA THR A 8 -5.81 4.12 -4.22
C THR A 8 -6.09 2.98 -3.26
N ILE A 9 -7.33 2.47 -3.29
CA ILE A 9 -7.76 1.33 -2.47
C ILE A 9 -7.75 0.07 -3.31
N VAL A 10 -7.03 -0.95 -2.84
CA VAL A 10 -7.00 -2.28 -3.46
C VAL A 10 -7.86 -3.23 -2.64
N TRP A 11 -8.96 -3.69 -3.22
CA TRP A 11 -9.81 -4.69 -2.57
C TRP A 11 -9.12 -6.06 -2.60
N CYS A 12 -9.05 -6.72 -1.45
CA CYS A 12 -8.44 -8.04 -1.31
C CYS A 12 -9.10 -8.83 -0.18
N ARG A 13 -8.90 -10.15 -0.18
CA ARG A 13 -9.47 -11.06 0.83
C ARG A 13 -8.77 -10.95 2.19
N ASP A 14 -7.45 -10.81 2.18
CA ASP A 14 -6.61 -10.71 3.38
C ASP A 14 -5.59 -9.60 3.16
N LYS A 15 -5.78 -8.48 3.86
CA LYS A 15 -4.90 -7.30 3.75
C LYS A 15 -3.48 -7.61 4.20
N GLN A 16 -3.28 -8.45 5.22
CA GLN A 16 -1.96 -8.77 5.74
C GLN A 16 -1.13 -9.59 4.74
N LYS A 17 -1.76 -10.59 4.10
CA LYS A 17 -1.10 -11.37 3.04
C LYS A 17 -0.83 -10.53 1.79
N SER A 18 -1.80 -9.73 1.37
CA SER A 18 -1.71 -8.96 0.13
C SER A 18 -0.67 -7.83 0.22
N THR A 19 -0.59 -7.13 1.36
CA THR A 19 0.42 -6.08 1.53
C THR A 19 1.83 -6.63 1.66
N ARG A 20 2.02 -7.76 2.34
CA ARG A 20 3.32 -8.47 2.37
C ARG A 20 3.75 -8.92 0.96
N PHE A 21 2.83 -9.48 0.19
CA PHE A 21 3.12 -9.84 -1.20
C PHE A 21 3.60 -8.64 -2.02
N LEU A 22 2.88 -7.51 -1.97
CA LEU A 22 3.29 -6.29 -2.68
C LEU A 22 4.63 -5.74 -2.17
N ARG A 23 4.85 -5.76 -0.85
CA ARG A 23 6.13 -5.38 -0.24
C ARG A 23 7.28 -6.20 -0.81
N ASP A 24 7.13 -7.52 -0.84
CA ASP A 24 8.19 -8.46 -1.20
C ASP A 24 8.57 -8.38 -2.69
N ILE A 25 7.59 -8.27 -3.57
CA ILE A 25 7.87 -8.26 -5.02
C ILE A 25 8.43 -6.91 -5.49
N LEU A 26 8.17 -5.82 -4.76
CA LEU A 26 8.59 -4.46 -5.11
C LEU A 26 9.73 -3.93 -4.22
N ASP A 27 10.23 -4.73 -3.29
CA ASP A 27 11.27 -4.35 -2.31
C ASP A 27 10.92 -3.06 -1.56
N LEU A 28 9.73 -3.03 -0.95
CA LEU A 28 9.18 -1.85 -0.27
C LEU A 28 9.33 -1.94 1.27
N PRO A 29 9.19 -0.81 1.98
CA PRO A 29 9.10 -0.81 3.44
C PRO A 29 7.87 -1.56 3.98
N GLU A 30 7.86 -1.81 5.29
CA GLU A 30 6.73 -2.48 5.95
C GLU A 30 5.42 -1.69 5.81
N PRO A 31 4.27 -2.38 5.62
CA PRO A 31 2.97 -1.73 5.53
C PRO A 31 2.58 -1.02 6.83
N ILE A 32 2.00 0.17 6.70
CA ILE A 32 1.63 1.04 7.82
C ILE A 32 0.13 0.89 8.12
N PRO A 33 -0.29 0.64 9.38
CA PRO A 33 -1.71 0.64 9.74
C PRO A 33 -2.32 2.03 9.61
N PHE A 34 -3.48 2.12 8.93
CA PHE A 34 -4.27 3.35 8.86
C PHE A 34 -5.77 3.01 8.90
N GLY A 35 -6.39 3.20 10.07
CA GLY A 35 -7.77 2.79 10.30
C GLY A 35 -7.97 1.30 10.02
N GLN A 36 -8.87 0.98 9.08
CA GLN A 36 -9.13 -0.40 8.65
C GLN A 36 -8.19 -0.88 7.52
N MET A 37 -7.28 -0.04 7.05
CA MET A 37 -6.36 -0.35 5.95
C MET A 37 -4.95 -0.69 6.44
N LEU A 38 -4.19 -1.39 5.59
CA LEU A 38 -2.73 -1.45 5.65
C LEU A 38 -2.21 -0.75 4.41
N VAL A 39 -1.46 0.33 4.60
CA VAL A 39 -0.92 1.16 3.54
C VAL A 39 0.43 0.61 3.12
N VAL A 40 0.63 0.38 1.83
CA VAL A 40 1.93 0.05 1.26
C VAL A 40 2.50 1.32 0.63
N PRO A 41 3.50 1.97 1.23
CA PRO A 41 4.09 3.18 0.66
C PRO A 41 4.88 2.80 -0.60
N LEU A 42 4.55 3.46 -1.72
CA LEU A 42 5.30 3.31 -2.96
C LEU A 42 6.38 4.40 -3.05
N SER A 43 7.43 4.15 -3.82
CA SER A 43 8.53 5.11 -4.00
C SER A 43 8.17 6.29 -4.91
N ASN A 44 7.05 6.22 -5.62
CA ASN A 44 6.65 7.18 -6.64
C ASN A 44 5.50 8.13 -6.24
N GLY A 45 5.16 8.22 -4.94
CA GLY A 45 4.15 9.14 -4.43
C GLY A 45 3.40 8.61 -3.22
#